data_AF-Q5K241-F1
#
_entry.id   AF-Q5K241-F1
#
_cell.length_a   1.000
_cell.length_b   1.000
_cell.length_c   1.000
_cell.angle_alpha   90.00
_cell.angle_beta   90.00
_cell.angle_gamma   90.00
#
_symmetry.space_group_name_H-M   'P 1'
#
loop_
_entity.id
_entity.type
_entity.pdbx_description
1 polymer ?
#
loop_
_entity_poly.entity_id
_entity_poly.type
_entity_poly.pdbx_seq_one_letter_code
_entity_poly.pdbx_strand_id
1 'polypeptide(L)' 'VGGRDLYEPTRWVSMSSKEDYVCKLKKSLYGLKQSPKQWYKHFDSYMIGIGYNRSPYDCCVYHNKTDDGSMIYLLL' A
#
# COMPACT_ATOMS: atom_id res chain seq x y z
N VAL A 1 -21.51 42.45 8.17
CA VAL A 1 -21.07 41.67 9.35
C VAL A 1 -20.94 40.23 8.92
N GLY A 2 -19.71 39.68 8.95
CA GLY A 2 -19.37 38.24 8.85
C GLY A 2 -19.71 37.52 7.53
N GLY A 3 -18.86 36.71 6.91
CA GLY A 3 -17.54 36.21 7.24
C GLY A 3 -16.96 35.62 5.95
N ARG A 4 -15.71 35.96 5.64
CA ARG A 4 -14.93 35.28 4.61
C ARG A 4 -14.11 34.23 5.34
N ASP A 5 -14.58 33.00 5.39
CA ASP A 5 -13.76 31.86 5.76
C ASP A 5 -12.78 31.59 4.62
N LEU A 6 -11.65 32.30 4.66
CA LEU A 6 -10.50 32.03 3.84
C LEU A 6 -9.80 30.79 4.40
N TYR A 7 -9.92 29.69 3.67
CA TYR A 7 -9.11 28.49 3.85
C TYR A 7 -7.65 28.84 3.49
N GLU A 8 -6.84 29.26 4.45
CA GLU A 8 -5.41 29.45 4.23
C GLU A 8 -4.73 28.08 4.06
N PRO A 9 -3.95 27.84 2.99
CA PRO A 9 -3.20 26.60 2.87
C PRO A 9 -2.08 26.61 3.92
N THR A 10 -2.09 25.59 4.77
CA THR A 10 -1.08 25.23 5.78
C THR A 10 0.28 25.87 5.53
N ARG A 11 0.51 26.99 6.22
CA ARG A 11 1.79 27.70 6.29
C ARG A 11 2.82 26.75 6.87
N TRP A 12 3.91 26.48 6.14
CA TRP A 12 5.07 25.79 6.66
C TRP A 12 5.65 26.62 7.81
N VAL A 13 5.48 26.17 9.05
CA VAL A 13 6.13 26.81 10.20
C VAL A 13 7.59 26.37 10.18
N SER A 14 8.46 27.26 9.71
CA SER A 14 9.91 27.14 9.87
C SER A 14 10.25 27.23 11.36
N MET A 15 10.31 26.08 12.03
CA MET A 15 10.85 25.96 13.38
C MET A 15 12.38 25.98 13.31
N SER A 16 12.98 27.17 13.29
CA SER A 16 14.43 27.36 13.15
C SER A 16 15.27 26.90 14.36
N SER A 17 14.71 26.06 15.25
CA SER A 17 15.35 25.57 16.48
C SER A 17 15.20 24.06 16.70
N LYS A 18 14.77 23.32 15.68
CA LYS A 18 14.47 21.88 15.76
C LYS A 18 15.12 21.06 14.64
N GLU A 19 16.39 21.31 14.37
CA GLU A 19 17.12 20.66 13.27
C GLU A 19 17.23 19.12 13.42
N ASP A 20 17.07 18.57 14.64
CA ASP A 20 17.15 17.13 14.91
C ASP A 20 15.81 16.38 14.94
N TYR A 21 14.68 17.05 14.66
CA TYR A 21 13.37 16.40 14.72
C TYR A 21 13.05 15.67 13.42
N VAL A 22 12.87 14.36 13.50
CA VAL A 22 12.35 13.54 12.40
C VAL A 22 10.89 13.16 12.63
N CYS A 23 10.09 13.19 11.56
CA CYS A 23 8.69 12.76 11.60
C CYS A 23 8.58 11.24 11.43
N LYS A 24 8.09 10.53 12.44
CA LYS A 24 7.72 9.11 12.30
C LYS A 24 6.36 8.99 11.61
N LEU A 25 6.37 8.44 10.40
CA LEU A 25 5.15 8.17 9.65
C LEU A 25 4.34 7.04 10.31
N LYS A 26 3.04 7.26 10.51
CA LYS A 26 2.08 6.24 10.99
C LYS A 26 1.53 5.37 9.86
N LYS A 27 1.65 5.82 8.62
CA LYS A 27 1.22 5.14 7.39
C LYS A 27 2.31 5.31 6.34
N SER A 28 2.43 4.36 5.41
CA SER A 28 3.34 4.47 4.28
C SER A 28 3.02 5.71 3.45
N LEU A 29 4.03 6.44 2.95
CA LEU A 29 3.78 7.47 1.96
C LEU A 29 3.33 6.80 0.65
N TYR A 30 2.46 7.46 -0.09
CA TYR A 30 2.15 7.05 -1.45
C TYR A 30 3.32 7.44 -2.37
N GLY A 31 3.54 6.67 -3.44
CA GLY A 31 4.49 7.05 -4.48
C GLY A 31 5.98 6.82 -4.18
N LEU A 32 6.36 6.20 -3.04
CA LEU A 32 7.75 5.73 -2.93
C LEU A 32 8.03 4.67 -3.99
N LYS A 33 9.19 4.76 -4.65
CA LYS A 33 9.67 3.77 -5.63
C LYS A 33 9.64 2.32 -5.13
N GLN A 34 9.84 2.12 -3.82
CA GLN A 34 9.82 0.80 -3.17
C GLN A 34 8.44 0.29 -2.79
N SER A 35 7.42 1.17 -2.75
CA SER A 35 6.07 0.82 -2.29
C SER A 35 5.46 -0.34 -3.09
N PRO A 36 5.51 -0.35 -4.43
CA PRO A 36 4.92 -1.45 -5.22
C PRO A 36 5.57 -2.81 -4.91
N LYS A 37 6.90 -2.84 -4.76
CA LYS A 37 7.65 -4.07 -4.47
C LYS A 37 7.30 -4.65 -3.10
N GLN A 38 7.16 -3.80 -2.09
CA GLN A 38 6.78 -4.25 -0.74
C GLN A 38 5.34 -4.75 -0.71
N TRP A 39 4.44 -4.07 -1.43
CA TRP A 39 3.05 -4.48 -1.54
C TRP A 39 2.93 -5.84 -2.23
N TYR A 40 3.66 -6.06 -3.32
CA TYR A 40 3.70 -7.35 -4.01
C TYR A 40 4.18 -8.49 -3.09
N LYS A 41 5.24 -8.28 -2.30
CA LYS A 41 5.74 -9.29 -1.34
C LYS A 41 4.71 -9.63 -0.27
N HIS A 42 4.05 -8.61 0.27
CA HIS A 42 3.01 -8.80 1.27
C HIS A 42 1.83 -9.57 0.67
N PHE A 43 1.38 -9.17 -0.53
CA PHE A 43 0.31 -9.82 -1.26
C PHE A 43 0.64 -11.29 -1.57
N ASP A 44 1.83 -11.58 -2.11
CA ASP A 44 2.29 -12.94 -2.41
C ASP A 44 2.23 -13.85 -1.16
N SER A 45 2.79 -13.36 -0.05
CA SER A 45 2.79 -14.09 1.22
C SER A 45 1.36 -14.34 1.73
N TYR A 46 0.49 -13.34 1.58
CA TYR A 46 -0.92 -13.45 1.96
C TYR A 46 -1.66 -14.49 1.12
N MET A 47 -1.51 -14.43 -0.22
CA MET A 47 -2.17 -15.35 -1.15
C MET A 47 -1.77 -16.82 -0.87
N ILE A 48 -0.48 -17.08 -0.66
CA ILE A 48 0.01 -18.40 -0.27
C ILE A 48 -0.60 -18.83 1.08
N GLY A 49 -0.66 -17.90 2.05
CA GLY A 49 -1.23 -18.16 3.37
C GLY A 49 -2.72 -18.54 3.35
N ILE A 50 -3.48 -18.06 2.37
CA ILE A 50 -4.91 -18.41 2.19
C ILE A 50 -5.14 -19.57 1.21
N GLY A 51 -4.08 -20.32 0.87
CA GLY A 51 -4.16 -21.55 0.08
C GLY A 51 -4.14 -21.38 -1.44
N TYR A 52 -3.89 -20.17 -1.95
CA TYR A 52 -3.63 -20.00 -3.38
C TYR A 52 -2.21 -20.42 -3.74
N ASN A 53 -2.06 -20.92 -4.96
CA ASN A 53 -0.77 -21.27 -5.55
C ASN A 53 -0.42 -20.27 -6.65
N ARG A 54 0.87 -19.92 -6.77
CA ARG A 54 1.37 -19.08 -7.88
C ARG A 54 1.56 -19.96 -9.12
N SER A 55 1.17 -19.42 -10.28
CA SER A 55 1.43 -20.05 -11.57
C SER A 55 2.94 -20.15 -11.83
N PRO A 56 3.45 -21.30 -12.32
CA PRO A 56 4.85 -21.43 -12.69
C PRO A 56 5.21 -20.67 -13.99
N TYR A 57 4.21 -20.25 -14.75
CA TYR A 57 4.40 -19.58 -16.04
C TYR A 57 4.28 -18.05 -15.95
N ASP A 58 3.55 -17.54 -14.94
CA ASP A 58 3.33 -16.10 -14.76
C ASP A 58 3.28 -15.75 -13.26
N CYS A 59 4.18 -14.87 -12.84
CA CYS A 59 4.31 -14.43 -11.46
C CYS A 59 3.08 -13.66 -10.92
N CYS A 60 2.30 -13.05 -11.82
CA CYS A 60 1.10 -12.27 -11.49
C CYS A 60 -0.17 -13.13 -11.43
N VAL A 61 -0.10 -14.42 -11.80
CA VAL A 61 -1.25 -15.32 -11.79
C VAL A 61 -1.22 -16.22 -10.56
N TYR A 62 -2.32 -16.24 -9.84
CA TYR A 62 -2.57 -17.16 -8.73
C TYR A 62 -3.79 -18.03 -9.04
N HIS A 63 -3.81 -19.25 -8.53
CA HIS A 63 -4.93 -20.15 -8.69
C HIS A 63 -5.21 -20.96 -7.41
N ASN A 64 -6.47 -21.31 -7.22
CA ASN A 64 -6.92 -22.18 -6.12
C ASN A 64 -8.00 -23.13 -6.64
N LYS A 65 -8.06 -24.33 -6.07
CA LYS A 65 -9.09 -25.32 -6.36
C LYS A 65 -10.04 -25.38 -5.17
N THR A 66 -11.32 -25.15 -5.42
CA THR A 66 -12.38 -25.24 -4.42
C THR A 66 -12.74 -26.70 -4.13
N ASP A 67 -13.49 -26.92 -3.06
CA ASP A 67 -13.87 -28.27 -2.60
C ASP A 67 -14.75 -29.03 -3.62
N ASP A 68 -15.58 -28.30 -4.39
CA ASP A 68 -16.38 -28.83 -5.49
C ASP A 68 -15.55 -29.11 -6.77
N GLY A 69 -14.26 -28.78 -6.75
CA GLY A 69 -13.31 -29.04 -7.82
C GLY A 69 -13.21 -27.93 -8.86
N SER A 70 -13.95 -26.84 -8.70
CA SER A 70 -13.85 -25.65 -9.55
C SER A 70 -12.49 -24.94 -9.36
N MET A 71 -12.01 -24.27 -10.41
CA MET A 71 -10.74 -23.54 -10.38
C MET A 71 -11.01 -22.03 -10.35
N ILE A 72 -10.39 -21.34 -9.41
CA ILE A 72 -10.38 -19.88 -9.31
C ILE A 72 -9.02 -19.38 -9.79
N TYR A 73 -9.03 -18.37 -10.66
CA TYR A 73 -7.82 -17.68 -11.12
C TYR A 73 -7.89 -16.20 -10.73
N LEU A 74 -6.78 -15.68 -10.22
CA LEU A 74 -6.60 -14.28 -9.89
C LEU A 74 -5.37 -13.75 -10.62
N LEU A 75 -5.54 -12.65 -11.36
CA LEU A 75 -4.47 -11.92 -12.04
C LEU A 75 -4.27 -10.57 -11.32
N LEU A 76 -3.02 -10.28 -10.95
CA LEU A 76 -2.62 -9.03 -10.29
C LEU A 76 -2.30 -7.92 -11.29
#